data_AF-A0A7N2L3T2-F1
#
_entry.id   AF-A0A7N2L3T2-F1
#
_cell.length_a   1.000
_cell.length_b   1.000
_cell.length_c   1.000
_cell.angle_alpha   90.00
_cell.angle_beta   90.00
_cell.angle_gamma   90.00
#
_symmetry.space_group_name_H-M   'P 1'
#
loop_
_entity.id
_entity.type
_entity.pdbx_description
1 polymer ?
#
loop_
_entity_poly.entity_id
_entity_poly.type
_entity_poly.pdbx_seq_one_letter_code
_entity_poly.pdbx_strand_id
1 'polypeptide(L)'
;MRYAERKKLPFSSAPPDDRNLPDLHLGLYDDVIVFDHVAKKAYVLHWVRLDRYSSAEEAFNDGIQKLETLVSRVHDIVPPRLPAGSIKLHTHLFGPELKMSSMTSKEYKEAVLQAKEHILAGDIFQIVLSQRFERRTFADPFEVYRALRIVNPSPYMTYLQARGCIIVASSPEILTRVKKRKITNRPLAGTARRGKTPKEDLMLEKELLNDEKQRAEHIMLVDLGRNDVGKVSKPGFVKVEKLMNVERYSHVMHISSTVTGELLDHLTSWDVLRAALPVGTVSGAPKVSRVKDAMSKNFPQLEEIKESVPSDTRLCICCFGLRNLGAIFSGWKRTGMFVMVLESFILGLLAHEQLNLFDM
;
A
#
# COMPACT_ATOMS: atom_id res chain seq x y z
N MET A 1 -5.33 11.02 -7.72
CA MET A 1 -5.80 12.24 -7.01
C MET A 1 -6.23 13.35 -7.98
N ARG A 2 -5.36 13.80 -8.90
CA ARG A 2 -5.66 14.86 -9.89
C ARG A 2 -6.91 14.59 -10.75
N TYR A 3 -7.18 13.32 -11.11
CA TYR A 3 -8.41 12.94 -11.80
C TYR A 3 -9.71 13.18 -10.99
N ALA A 4 -9.66 13.01 -9.66
CA ALA A 4 -10.82 13.20 -8.78
C ALA A 4 -10.96 14.66 -8.31
N GLU A 5 -9.85 15.39 -8.20
CA GLU A 5 -9.78 16.72 -7.60
C GLU A 5 -9.28 17.78 -8.60
N ARG A 6 -9.69 17.68 -9.88
CA ARG A 6 -9.20 18.53 -10.99
C ARG A 6 -9.24 20.04 -10.72
N LYS A 7 -10.26 20.50 -9.98
CA LYS A 7 -10.41 21.92 -9.62
C LYS A 7 -9.38 22.39 -8.59
N LYS A 8 -8.93 21.49 -7.71
CA LYS A 8 -7.99 21.80 -6.64
C LYS A 8 -6.55 21.51 -7.05
N LEU A 9 -6.34 20.56 -7.96
CA LEU A 9 -5.03 20.07 -8.42
C LEU A 9 -5.03 19.95 -9.95
N PRO A 10 -4.83 21.05 -10.69
CA PRO A 10 -4.86 21.04 -12.15
C PRO A 10 -3.65 20.32 -12.74
N PHE A 11 -3.78 19.65 -13.89
CA PHE A 11 -2.65 18.96 -14.53
C PHE A 11 -1.51 19.91 -14.94
N SER A 12 -1.81 21.19 -15.19
CA SER A 12 -0.80 22.21 -15.49
C SER A 12 0.14 22.52 -14.32
N SER A 13 -0.23 22.17 -13.08
CA SER A 13 0.63 22.29 -11.90
C SER A 13 1.29 20.98 -11.48
N ALA A 14 1.10 19.90 -12.26
CA ALA A 14 1.67 18.61 -11.91
C ALA A 14 3.21 18.64 -11.99
N PRO A 15 3.91 17.99 -11.05
CA PRO A 15 5.34 17.77 -11.17
C PRO A 15 5.66 17.01 -12.47
N PRO A 16 6.83 17.27 -13.09
CA PRO A 16 7.28 16.56 -14.28
C PRO A 16 7.14 15.04 -14.12
N ASP A 17 6.63 14.38 -15.16
CA ASP A 17 6.60 12.92 -15.20
C ASP A 17 7.91 12.41 -15.79
N ASP A 18 8.80 11.94 -14.91
CA ASP A 18 10.12 11.42 -15.23
C ASP A 18 10.11 9.91 -15.52
N ARG A 19 8.94 9.26 -15.47
CA ARG A 19 8.83 7.81 -15.40
C ARG A 19 7.88 7.19 -16.42
N ASN A 20 6.91 7.96 -16.90
CA ASN A 20 6.04 7.58 -18.01
C ASN A 20 5.34 6.23 -17.78
N LEU A 21 4.88 6.01 -16.54
CA LEU A 21 4.04 4.86 -16.20
C LEU A 21 2.56 5.16 -16.44
N PRO A 22 1.75 4.11 -16.65
CA PRO A 22 0.31 4.29 -16.69
C PRO A 22 -0.24 4.64 -15.29
N ASP A 23 -1.17 5.59 -15.22
CA ASP A 23 -1.87 5.97 -13.98
C ASP A 23 -2.60 4.78 -13.30
N LEU A 24 -2.99 3.77 -14.10
CA LEU A 24 -3.66 2.56 -13.65
C LEU A 24 -3.24 1.36 -14.50
N HIS A 25 -2.86 0.26 -13.85
CA HIS A 25 -2.61 -1.02 -14.52
C HIS A 25 -3.50 -2.12 -13.93
N LEU A 26 -4.38 -2.68 -14.76
CA LEU A 26 -5.29 -3.76 -14.39
C LEU A 26 -4.93 -5.03 -15.15
N GLY A 27 -4.67 -6.11 -14.43
CA GLY A 27 -4.58 -7.45 -14.99
C GLY A 27 -5.91 -8.18 -14.87
N LEU A 28 -6.39 -8.69 -16.01
CA LEU A 28 -7.49 -9.64 -16.06
C LEU A 28 -6.90 -11.03 -16.26
N TYR A 29 -7.07 -11.91 -15.28
CA TYR A 29 -6.47 -13.23 -15.28
C TYR A 29 -7.55 -14.28 -15.47
N ASP A 30 -7.43 -15.04 -16.55
CA ASP A 30 -8.28 -16.21 -16.79
C ASP A 30 -7.82 -17.37 -15.89
N ASP A 31 -6.51 -17.53 -15.70
CA ASP A 31 -5.90 -18.58 -14.88
C ASP A 31 -5.53 -18.08 -13.49
N VAL A 32 -5.96 -18.80 -12.45
CA VAL A 32 -5.69 -18.48 -11.06
C VAL A 32 -5.36 -19.74 -10.27
N ILE A 33 -4.28 -19.68 -9.47
CA ILE A 33 -3.97 -20.72 -8.49
C ILE A 33 -4.04 -20.11 -7.08
N VAL A 34 -4.92 -20.64 -6.24
CA VAL A 34 -5.11 -20.21 -4.85
C VAL A 34 -4.51 -21.24 -3.91
N PHE A 35 -3.47 -20.85 -3.18
CA PHE A 35 -2.86 -21.69 -2.14
C PHE A 35 -3.52 -21.41 -0.79
N ASP A 36 -4.25 -22.39 -0.28
CA ASP A 36 -4.74 -22.40 1.09
C ASP A 36 -3.72 -23.11 1.99
N HIS A 37 -2.88 -22.31 2.64
CA HIS A 37 -1.84 -22.81 3.54
C HIS A 37 -2.37 -23.44 4.83
N VAL A 38 -3.63 -23.15 5.22
CA VAL A 38 -4.25 -23.74 6.41
C VAL A 38 -4.79 -25.12 6.06
N ALA A 39 -5.59 -25.22 5.00
CA ALA A 39 -6.15 -26.48 4.54
C ALA A 39 -5.15 -27.38 3.80
N LYS A 40 -3.95 -26.86 3.47
CA LYS A 40 -2.93 -27.51 2.63
C LYS A 40 -3.48 -27.91 1.26
N LYS A 41 -4.29 -27.04 0.65
CA LYS A 41 -4.91 -27.25 -0.66
C LYS A 41 -4.47 -26.18 -1.64
N ALA A 42 -4.35 -26.55 -2.91
CA ALA A 42 -4.28 -25.61 -4.03
C ALA A 42 -5.57 -25.73 -4.83
N TYR A 43 -6.22 -24.60 -5.10
CA TYR A 43 -7.34 -24.52 -6.02
C TYR A 43 -6.82 -23.97 -7.35
N VAL A 44 -7.05 -24.70 -8.43
CA VAL A 44 -6.73 -24.26 -9.79
C VAL A 44 -8.04 -23.84 -10.44
N LEU A 45 -8.08 -22.61 -10.97
CA LEU A 45 -9.26 -22.02 -11.56
C LEU A 45 -8.92 -21.52 -12.95
N HIS A 46 -9.82 -21.80 -13.90
CA HIS A 46 -9.80 -21.24 -15.24
C HIS A 46 -11.13 -20.55 -15.50
N TRP A 47 -11.10 -19.26 -15.81
CA TRP A 47 -12.28 -18.47 -16.14
C TRP A 47 -12.53 -18.47 -17.64
N VAL A 48 -13.71 -18.93 -18.03
CA VAL A 48 -14.12 -19.03 -19.43
C VAL A 48 -15.03 -17.87 -19.81
N ARG A 49 -14.68 -17.23 -20.92
CA ARG A 49 -15.45 -16.13 -21.52
C ARG A 49 -16.39 -16.64 -22.61
N LEU A 50 -17.67 -16.81 -22.26
CA LEU A 50 -18.69 -17.38 -23.15
C LEU A 50 -18.88 -16.60 -24.46
N ASP A 51 -18.62 -15.29 -24.46
CA ASP A 51 -18.74 -14.41 -25.63
C ASP A 51 -17.72 -14.74 -26.75
N ARG A 52 -16.76 -15.63 -26.48
CA ARG A 52 -15.74 -16.08 -27.45
C ARG A 52 -16.05 -17.40 -28.14
N TYR A 53 -17.19 -18.02 -27.84
CA TYR A 53 -17.56 -19.35 -28.34
C TYR A 53 -18.94 -19.35 -28.98
N SER A 54 -19.18 -20.32 -29.86
CA SER A 54 -20.47 -20.46 -30.54
C SER A 54 -21.55 -21.06 -29.64
N SER A 55 -21.15 -21.84 -28.63
CA SER A 55 -22.05 -22.48 -27.66
C SER A 55 -21.40 -22.59 -26.26
N ALA A 56 -22.24 -22.73 -25.24
CA ALA A 56 -21.77 -22.95 -23.87
C ALA A 56 -21.06 -24.30 -23.69
N GLU A 57 -21.43 -25.31 -24.47
CA GLU A 57 -20.81 -26.64 -24.46
C GLU A 57 -19.38 -26.61 -25.01
N GLU A 58 -19.17 -25.91 -26.14
CA GLU A 58 -17.84 -25.68 -26.69
C GLU A 58 -16.93 -24.94 -25.70
N ALA A 59 -17.45 -23.87 -25.08
CA ALA A 59 -16.73 -23.09 -24.08
C ALA A 59 -16.35 -23.93 -22.85
N PHE A 60 -17.26 -24.79 -22.39
CA PHE A 60 -17.01 -25.68 -21.26
C PHE A 60 -15.92 -26.71 -21.59
N ASN A 61 -16.00 -27.37 -22.74
CA ASN A 61 -15.03 -28.39 -23.15
C ASN A 61 -13.62 -27.81 -23.31
N ASP A 62 -13.48 -26.66 -23.97
CA ASP A 62 -12.19 -25.95 -24.09
C ASP A 62 -11.68 -25.48 -22.72
N GLY A 63 -12.57 -24.98 -21.85
CA GLY A 63 -12.23 -24.58 -20.49
C GLY A 63 -11.69 -25.73 -19.63
N ILE A 64 -12.27 -26.93 -19.75
CA ILE A 64 -11.78 -28.14 -19.08
C ILE A 64 -10.39 -28.51 -19.60
N GLN A 65 -10.16 -28.50 -20.91
CA GLN A 65 -8.84 -28.82 -21.48
C GLN A 65 -7.76 -27.83 -21.02
N LYS A 66 -8.07 -26.54 -20.96
CA LYS A 66 -7.16 -25.50 -20.43
C LYS A 66 -6.89 -25.70 -18.94
N LEU A 67 -7.92 -26.04 -18.17
CA LEU A 67 -7.78 -26.34 -16.75
C LEU A 67 -6.89 -27.57 -16.52
N GLU A 68 -7.08 -28.66 -17.27
CA GLU A 68 -6.25 -29.87 -17.22
C GLU A 68 -4.79 -29.56 -17.57
N THR A 69 -4.57 -28.73 -18.60
CA THR A 69 -3.23 -28.25 -18.97
C THR A 69 -2.58 -27.41 -17.86
N LEU A 70 -3.35 -26.58 -17.17
CA LEU A 70 -2.85 -25.81 -16.04
C LEU A 70 -2.52 -26.71 -14.85
N VAL A 71 -3.36 -27.72 -14.57
CA VAL A 71 -3.18 -28.70 -13.50
C VAL A 71 -1.95 -29.57 -13.77
N SER A 72 -1.73 -30.04 -14.99
CA SER A 72 -0.54 -30.82 -15.36
C SER A 72 0.74 -30.02 -15.14
N ARG A 73 0.76 -28.72 -15.49
CA ARG A 73 1.90 -27.83 -15.18
C ARG A 73 2.18 -27.70 -13.68
N VAL A 74 1.16 -27.81 -12.83
CA VAL A 74 1.35 -27.77 -11.37
C VAL A 74 1.89 -29.11 -10.84
N HIS A 75 1.53 -30.23 -11.47
CA HIS A 75 1.95 -31.57 -11.05
C HIS A 75 3.30 -32.04 -11.64
N ASP A 76 3.56 -31.76 -12.92
CA ASP A 76 4.58 -32.44 -13.74
C ASP A 76 5.90 -31.69 -13.85
N ILE A 77 6.03 -30.52 -13.24
CA ILE A 77 7.27 -29.75 -13.33
C ILE A 77 8.29 -30.34 -12.35
N VAL A 78 9.38 -30.91 -12.88
CA VAL A 78 10.68 -30.92 -12.20
C VAL A 78 10.89 -29.49 -11.70
N PRO A 79 10.74 -29.21 -10.38
CA PRO A 79 10.67 -27.85 -9.90
C PRO A 79 11.88 -27.11 -10.44
N PRO A 80 11.72 -25.92 -11.06
CA PRO A 80 12.89 -25.13 -11.41
C PRO A 80 13.74 -25.04 -10.14
N ARG A 81 14.99 -25.52 -10.22
CA ARG A 81 15.93 -25.48 -9.09
C ARG A 81 16.26 -24.02 -8.84
N LEU A 82 15.39 -23.32 -8.13
CA LEU A 82 15.71 -22.02 -7.59
C LEU A 82 16.91 -22.23 -6.66
N PRO A 83 18.03 -21.54 -6.87
CA PRO A 83 19.17 -21.67 -6.00
C PRO A 83 18.72 -21.36 -4.56
N ALA A 84 19.21 -22.18 -3.63
CA ALA A 84 19.04 -21.90 -2.22
C ALA A 84 19.76 -20.57 -1.93
N GLY A 85 18.98 -19.54 -1.59
CA GLY A 85 19.52 -18.28 -1.12
C GLY A 85 19.77 -18.38 0.39
N SER A 86 20.81 -17.70 0.86
CA SER A 86 21.00 -17.45 2.29
C SER A 86 20.94 -15.95 2.54
N ILE A 87 20.26 -15.55 3.60
CA ILE A 87 20.18 -14.16 4.02
C ILE A 87 20.80 -14.08 5.40
N LYS A 88 21.91 -13.35 5.49
CA LYS A 88 22.43 -12.94 6.78
C LYS A 88 21.64 -11.71 7.23
N LEU A 89 20.78 -11.90 8.22
CA LEU A 89 19.98 -10.83 8.81
C LEU A 89 20.88 -9.91 9.66
N HIS A 90 21.67 -9.08 8.99
CA HIS A 90 22.41 -8.00 9.63
C HIS A 90 21.53 -6.75 9.71
N THR A 91 20.33 -6.87 10.30
CA THR A 91 19.34 -5.78 10.38
C THR A 91 19.81 -4.58 11.20
N HIS A 92 20.89 -4.74 11.97
CA HIS A 92 21.55 -3.69 12.76
C HIS A 92 22.65 -2.94 11.99
N LEU A 93 23.08 -3.45 10.84
CA LEU A 93 24.07 -2.80 10.00
C LEU A 93 23.35 -2.05 8.89
N PHE A 94 23.54 -0.73 8.85
CA PHE A 94 23.12 0.04 7.69
C PHE A 94 23.93 -0.43 6.48
N GLY A 95 23.23 -0.70 5.38
CA GLY A 95 23.88 -1.03 4.11
C GLY A 95 24.72 0.15 3.59
N PRO A 96 25.39 -0.02 2.44
CA PRO A 96 26.06 1.08 1.77
C PRO A 96 25.11 2.26 1.57
N GLU A 97 25.63 3.47 1.72
CA GLU A 97 24.86 4.70 1.56
C GLU A 97 24.13 4.74 0.21
N LEU A 98 22.85 5.13 0.24
CA LEU A 98 22.04 5.33 -0.96
C LEU A 98 22.43 6.67 -1.59
N LYS A 99 23.24 6.61 -2.65
CA LYS A 99 23.79 7.81 -3.31
C LYS A 99 22.80 8.50 -4.27
N MET A 100 21.77 7.79 -4.73
CA MET A 100 20.77 8.35 -5.63
C MET A 100 19.49 8.62 -4.85
N SER A 101 19.20 9.90 -4.64
CA SER A 101 17.98 10.39 -3.99
C SER A 101 17.37 11.49 -4.87
N SER A 102 16.04 11.62 -4.85
CA SER A 102 15.37 12.74 -5.53
C SER A 102 15.73 14.08 -4.89
N MET A 103 16.08 14.10 -3.60
CA MET A 103 16.49 15.31 -2.88
C MET A 103 17.59 15.06 -1.86
N THR A 104 18.24 16.14 -1.45
CA THR A 104 19.24 16.16 -0.39
C THR A 104 18.60 16.15 1.00
N SER A 105 19.39 15.73 2.00
CA SER A 105 18.96 15.81 3.40
C SER A 105 18.61 17.24 3.84
N LYS A 106 19.32 18.24 3.28
CA LYS A 106 19.07 19.66 3.60
C LYS A 106 17.71 20.10 3.06
N GLU A 107 17.42 19.82 1.79
CA GLU A 107 16.13 20.14 1.17
C GLU A 107 14.96 19.44 1.89
N TYR A 108 15.12 18.17 2.27
CA TYR A 108 14.09 17.46 3.03
C TYR A 108 13.83 18.13 4.39
N LYS A 109 14.87 18.57 5.10
CA LYS A 109 14.74 19.29 6.37
C LYS A 109 14.05 20.64 6.19
N GLU A 110 14.40 21.39 5.15
CA GLU A 110 13.74 22.67 4.81
C GLU A 110 12.25 22.46 4.48
N ALA A 111 11.91 21.39 3.74
CA ALA A 111 10.52 21.02 3.48
C ALA A 111 9.76 20.68 4.77
N VAL A 112 10.38 19.95 5.71
CA VAL A 112 9.79 19.68 7.02
C VAL A 112 9.54 20.97 7.80
N LEU A 113 10.47 21.93 7.78
CA LEU A 113 10.29 23.22 8.46
C LEU A 113 9.12 24.02 7.87
N GLN A 114 9.04 24.13 6.54
CA GLN A 114 7.89 24.78 5.87
C GLN A 114 6.57 24.08 6.19
N ALA A 115 6.55 22.74 6.23
CA ALA A 115 5.36 22.00 6.65
C ALA A 115 4.93 22.36 8.08
N LYS A 116 5.88 22.52 9.01
CA LYS A 116 5.59 22.93 10.39
C LYS A 116 5.01 24.35 10.45
N GLU A 117 5.51 25.28 9.63
CA GLU A 117 4.95 26.64 9.55
C GLU A 117 3.47 26.61 9.11
N HIS A 118 3.14 25.81 8.09
CA HIS A 118 1.76 25.63 7.65
C HIS A 118 0.87 24.94 8.70
N ILE A 119 1.43 24.02 9.51
CA ILE A 119 0.71 23.42 10.64
C ILE A 119 0.41 24.49 11.70
N LEU A 120 1.39 25.31 12.07
CA LEU A 120 1.24 26.39 13.06
C LEU A 120 0.27 27.48 12.59
N ALA A 121 0.26 27.78 11.28
CA ALA A 121 -0.67 28.72 10.68
C ALA A 121 -2.12 28.18 10.60
N GLY A 122 -2.32 26.88 10.83
CA GLY A 122 -3.63 26.23 10.75
C GLY A 122 -4.07 25.86 9.33
N ASP A 123 -3.16 25.87 8.35
CA ASP A 123 -3.47 25.50 6.96
C ASP A 123 -3.68 23.98 6.81
N ILE A 124 -2.95 23.19 7.60
CA ILE A 124 -2.98 21.73 7.63
C ILE A 124 -2.81 21.24 9.07
N PHE A 125 -3.34 20.07 9.40
CA PHE A 125 -3.07 19.39 10.66
C PHE A 125 -1.87 18.45 10.54
N GLN A 126 -1.72 17.81 9.38
CA GLN A 126 -0.62 16.91 9.06
C GLN A 126 -0.36 16.91 7.57
N ILE A 127 0.90 16.73 7.18
CA ILE A 127 1.32 16.40 5.83
C ILE A 127 2.31 15.25 5.86
N VAL A 128 2.28 14.43 4.83
CA VAL A 128 3.21 13.31 4.65
C VAL A 128 4.11 13.61 3.45
N LEU A 129 5.41 13.86 3.71
CA LEU A 129 6.42 14.26 2.73
C LEU A 129 7.28 13.07 2.27
N SER A 130 7.34 12.81 0.97
CA SER A 130 8.12 11.72 0.36
C SER A 130 9.37 12.20 -0.34
N GLN A 131 10.38 11.34 -0.33
CA GLN A 131 11.52 11.39 -1.24
C GLN A 131 11.77 9.99 -1.82
N ARG A 132 12.33 9.94 -3.03
CA ARG A 132 12.65 8.71 -3.73
C ARG A 132 14.12 8.37 -3.54
N PHE A 133 14.41 7.10 -3.27
CA PHE A 133 15.76 6.56 -3.34
C PHE A 133 15.87 5.55 -4.49
N GLU A 134 17.01 5.56 -5.16
CA GLU A 134 17.27 4.68 -6.29
C GLU A 134 18.54 3.86 -6.07
N ARG A 135 18.52 2.63 -6.60
CA ARG A 135 19.69 1.78 -6.63
C ARG A 135 19.66 0.91 -7.88
N ARG A 136 20.75 0.96 -8.64
CA ARG A 136 20.99 0.00 -9.73
C ARG A 136 21.40 -1.34 -9.12
N THR A 137 20.77 -2.41 -9.60
CA THR A 137 21.03 -3.77 -9.13
C THR A 137 20.94 -4.76 -10.27
N PHE A 138 21.74 -5.84 -10.18
CA PHE A 138 21.67 -7.00 -11.07
C PHE A 138 20.91 -8.17 -10.44
N ALA A 139 20.39 -7.99 -9.22
CA ALA A 139 19.59 -9.01 -8.55
C ALA A 139 18.32 -9.31 -9.36
N ASP A 140 17.97 -10.59 -9.42
CA ASP A 140 16.67 -10.98 -9.96
C ASP A 140 15.54 -10.40 -9.08
N PRO A 141 14.53 -9.74 -9.67
CA PRO A 141 13.37 -9.21 -8.96
C PRO A 141 12.70 -10.18 -7.99
N PHE A 142 12.61 -11.46 -8.37
CA PHE A 142 12.00 -12.49 -7.55
C PHE A 142 12.87 -12.86 -6.35
N GLU A 143 14.20 -12.80 -6.48
CA GLU A 143 15.12 -12.96 -5.33
C GLU A 143 14.94 -11.81 -4.32
N VAL A 144 14.70 -10.58 -4.79
CA VAL A 144 14.36 -9.47 -3.92
C VAL A 144 13.03 -9.71 -3.18
N TYR A 145 12.01 -10.23 -3.86
CA TYR A 145 10.75 -10.61 -3.22
C TYR A 145 10.93 -11.71 -2.17
N ARG A 146 11.69 -12.77 -2.50
CA ARG A 146 12.04 -13.85 -1.57
C ARG A 146 12.75 -13.30 -0.32
N ALA A 147 13.69 -12.38 -0.52
CA ALA A 147 14.41 -11.74 0.57
C ALA A 147 13.50 -10.87 1.43
N LEU A 148 12.64 -10.06 0.82
CA LEU A 148 11.69 -9.22 1.52
C LEU A 148 10.70 -10.05 2.35
N ARG A 149 10.26 -11.20 1.83
CA ARG A 149 9.36 -12.13 2.54
C ARG A 149 9.99 -12.71 3.82
N ILE A 150 11.32 -12.83 3.87
CA ILE A 150 12.05 -13.30 5.04
C ILE A 150 12.31 -12.14 6.01
N VAL A 151 12.77 -10.99 5.50
CA VAL A 151 13.18 -9.85 6.32
C VAL A 151 11.98 -9.14 6.94
N ASN A 152 10.93 -8.89 6.17
CA ASN A 152 9.76 -8.12 6.60
C ASN A 152 8.47 -8.80 6.09
N PRO A 153 8.08 -9.95 6.65
CA PRO A 153 6.83 -10.60 6.28
C PRO A 153 5.64 -9.74 6.70
N SER A 154 4.71 -9.51 5.77
CA SER A 154 3.48 -8.77 6.04
C SER A 154 2.25 -9.49 5.49
N PRO A 155 1.03 -9.09 5.91
CA PRO A 155 -0.20 -9.69 5.40
C PRO A 155 -0.42 -9.48 3.90
N TYR A 156 0.19 -8.44 3.30
CA TYR A 156 0.03 -8.09 1.89
C TYR A 156 1.40 -8.00 1.20
N MET A 157 1.91 -9.17 0.82
CA MET A 157 3.11 -9.33 0.00
C MET A 157 2.72 -9.36 -1.48
N THR A 158 3.44 -8.62 -2.34
CA THR A 158 3.16 -8.55 -3.78
C THR A 158 4.44 -8.72 -4.60
N TYR A 159 4.36 -9.58 -5.61
CA TYR A 159 5.27 -9.61 -6.75
C TYR A 159 4.42 -9.49 -8.01
N LEU A 160 4.51 -8.37 -8.71
CA LEU A 160 3.75 -8.14 -9.94
C LEU A 160 4.65 -7.68 -11.06
N GLN A 161 4.55 -8.35 -12.20
CA GLN A 161 5.12 -7.89 -13.44
C GLN A 161 4.09 -7.02 -14.16
N ALA A 162 4.39 -5.73 -14.26
CA ALA A 162 3.56 -4.73 -14.90
C ALA A 162 4.21 -4.22 -16.19
N ARG A 163 3.44 -3.58 -17.07
CA ARG A 163 4.03 -2.93 -18.24
C ARG A 163 4.93 -1.78 -17.76
N GLY A 164 6.22 -1.87 -18.09
CA GLY A 164 7.21 -0.84 -17.75
C GLY A 164 7.87 -1.01 -16.38
N CYS A 165 7.39 -1.90 -15.49
CA CYS A 165 8.02 -2.10 -14.18
C CYS A 165 7.69 -3.47 -13.57
N ILE A 166 8.51 -3.89 -12.60
CA ILE A 166 8.19 -5.01 -11.71
C ILE A 166 8.04 -4.44 -10.30
N ILE A 167 6.95 -4.78 -9.63
CA ILE A 167 6.63 -4.29 -8.29
C ILE A 167 6.89 -5.40 -7.28
N VAL A 168 7.76 -5.12 -6.33
CA VAL A 168 8.02 -5.96 -5.15
C VAL A 168 7.65 -5.18 -3.91
N ALA A 169 6.71 -5.67 -3.12
CA ALA A 169 6.25 -4.97 -1.92
C ALA A 169 5.87 -5.87 -0.76
N SER A 170 5.98 -5.29 0.43
CA SER A 170 5.50 -5.82 1.71
C SER A 170 4.74 -4.71 2.43
N SER A 171 3.43 -4.92 2.66
CA SER A 171 2.55 -3.92 3.25
C SER A 171 1.79 -4.43 4.48
N PRO A 172 1.86 -3.71 5.61
CA PRO A 172 1.15 -4.06 6.83
C PRO A 172 -0.33 -3.62 6.83
N GLU A 173 -0.74 -2.71 5.93
CA GLU A 173 -1.99 -1.95 5.99
C GLU A 173 -2.88 -2.15 4.75
N ILE A 174 -4.21 -2.07 4.93
CA ILE A 174 -5.20 -2.02 3.83
C ILE A 174 -5.67 -0.60 3.57
N LEU A 175 -5.95 -0.29 2.30
CA LEU A 175 -6.70 0.93 1.93
C LEU A 175 -8.12 0.88 2.46
N THR A 176 -8.82 -0.13 1.95
CA THR A 176 -10.22 -0.36 2.15
C THR A 176 -10.49 -1.78 1.67
N ARG A 177 -11.42 -2.44 2.33
CA ARG A 177 -11.89 -3.76 1.97
C ARG A 177 -13.39 -3.71 1.82
N VAL A 178 -13.90 -4.30 0.74
CA VAL A 178 -15.34 -4.50 0.54
C VAL A 178 -15.64 -6.00 0.53
N LYS A 179 -16.47 -6.43 1.50
CA LYS A 179 -16.93 -7.82 1.61
C LYS A 179 -18.39 -7.86 1.96
N LYS A 180 -19.22 -8.52 1.14
CA LYS A 180 -20.68 -8.62 1.35
C LYS A 180 -21.31 -7.25 1.68
N ARG A 181 -20.97 -6.22 0.88
CA ARG A 181 -21.37 -4.81 1.08
C ARG A 181 -20.82 -4.12 2.35
N LYS A 182 -20.12 -4.80 3.25
CA LYS A 182 -19.40 -4.17 4.37
C LYS A 182 -18.11 -3.54 3.87
N ILE A 183 -17.95 -2.25 4.10
CA ILE A 183 -16.73 -1.49 3.89
C ILE A 183 -15.90 -1.57 5.17
N THR A 184 -14.58 -1.70 5.05
CA THR A 184 -13.67 -1.69 6.18
C THR A 184 -12.42 -0.91 5.81
N ASN A 185 -12.15 0.15 6.56
CA ASN A 185 -10.91 0.91 6.53
C ASN A 185 -10.18 0.70 7.87
N ARG A 186 -8.87 0.48 7.82
CA ARG A 186 -8.06 0.23 9.01
C ARG A 186 -6.86 1.17 8.98
N PRO A 187 -6.96 2.38 9.54
CA PRO A 187 -5.83 3.27 9.63
C PRO A 187 -4.81 2.72 10.63
N LEU A 188 -3.53 2.80 10.26
CA LEU A 188 -2.40 2.55 11.13
C LEU A 188 -1.60 3.84 11.34
N ALA A 189 -1.29 4.15 12.60
CA ALA A 189 -0.40 5.24 13.01
C ALA A 189 0.32 4.85 14.30
N GLY A 190 1.31 5.63 14.72
CA GLY A 190 2.15 5.25 15.85
C GLY A 190 3.02 4.04 15.53
N THR A 191 4.31 4.14 15.81
CA THR A 191 5.22 3.01 15.62
C THR A 191 6.14 2.90 16.81
N ALA A 192 6.18 1.72 17.41
CA ALA A 192 7.20 1.36 18.37
C ALA A 192 7.91 0.08 17.90
N ARG A 193 9.19 -0.07 18.25
CA ARG A 193 9.91 -1.32 18.05
C ARG A 193 9.32 -2.44 18.91
N ARG A 194 9.52 -3.70 18.53
CA ARG A 194 9.22 -4.83 19.43
C ARG A 194 10.22 -4.88 20.58
N GLY A 195 9.75 -5.24 21.77
CA GLY A 195 10.60 -5.46 22.94
C GLY A 195 11.40 -6.75 22.80
N LYS A 196 12.61 -6.80 23.39
CA LYS A 196 13.44 -8.01 23.44
C LYS A 196 12.87 -9.05 24.41
N THR A 197 12.04 -8.61 25.36
CA THR A 197 11.34 -9.46 26.33
C THR A 197 9.85 -9.13 26.35
N PRO A 198 8.97 -10.06 26.77
CA PRO A 198 7.54 -9.77 26.92
C PRO A 198 7.25 -8.57 27.83
N LYS A 199 8.08 -8.35 28.88
CA LYS A 199 7.94 -7.21 29.79
C LYS A 199 8.28 -5.89 29.10
N GLU A 200 9.39 -5.86 28.34
CA GLU A 200 9.75 -4.68 27.53
C GLU A 200 8.70 -4.40 26.44
N ASP A 201 8.17 -5.45 25.80
CA ASP A 201 7.15 -5.30 24.75
C ASP A 201 5.85 -4.66 25.28
N LEU A 202 5.42 -5.06 26.48
CA LEU A 202 4.26 -4.46 27.17
C LEU A 202 4.53 -3.02 27.64
N MET A 203 5.77 -2.71 28.01
CA MET A 203 6.17 -1.35 28.38
C MET A 203 6.12 -0.42 27.16
N LEU A 204 6.70 -0.84 26.04
CA LEU A 204 6.68 -0.09 24.78
C LEU A 204 5.25 0.09 24.25
N GLU A 205 4.38 -0.92 24.40
CA GLU A 205 2.95 -0.78 24.08
C GLU A 205 2.28 0.31 24.92
N LYS A 206 2.53 0.32 26.24
CA LYS A 206 1.95 1.34 27.14
C LYS A 206 2.49 2.73 26.84
N GLU A 207 3.78 2.85 26.57
CA GLU A 207 4.39 4.12 26.14
C GLU A 207 3.75 4.64 24.86
N LEU A 208 3.62 3.79 23.84
CA LEU A 208 3.00 4.14 22.57
C LEU A 208 1.53 4.56 22.73
N LEU A 209 0.76 3.86 23.57
CA LEU A 209 -0.64 4.19 23.82
C LEU A 209 -0.84 5.42 24.70
N ASN A 210 0.17 5.83 25.47
CA ASN A 210 0.12 7.01 26.34
C ASN A 210 0.73 8.26 25.68
N ASP A 211 1.49 8.12 24.59
CA ASP A 211 2.05 9.23 23.83
C ASP A 211 0.93 10.09 23.20
N GLU A 212 0.67 11.26 23.80
CA GLU A 212 -0.41 12.16 23.40
C GLU A 212 -0.35 12.57 21.93
N LYS A 213 0.86 12.75 21.38
CA LYS A 213 1.07 13.10 19.98
C LYS A 213 0.62 11.95 19.08
N GLN A 214 1.10 10.73 19.34
CA GLN A 214 0.74 9.56 18.52
C GLN A 214 -0.76 9.27 18.58
N ARG A 215 -1.38 9.45 19.75
CA ARG A 215 -2.83 9.31 19.91
C ARG A 215 -3.60 10.34 19.09
N ALA A 216 -3.18 11.61 19.13
CA ALA A 216 -3.84 12.68 18.38
C ALA A 216 -3.74 12.46 16.87
N GLU A 217 -2.55 12.13 16.36
CA GLU A 217 -2.34 11.79 14.95
C GLU A 217 -3.22 10.60 14.52
N HIS A 218 -3.29 9.57 15.36
CA HIS A 218 -4.10 8.38 15.07
C HIS A 218 -5.61 8.69 15.05
N ILE A 219 -6.13 9.44 16.02
CA ILE A 219 -7.56 9.81 16.08
C ILE A 219 -7.96 10.62 14.84
N MET A 220 -7.11 11.55 14.42
CA MET A 220 -7.33 12.32 13.20
C MET A 220 -7.42 11.43 11.95
N LEU A 221 -6.58 10.40 11.85
CA LEU A 221 -6.64 9.42 10.76
C LEU A 221 -7.91 8.54 10.83
N VAL A 222 -8.37 8.20 12.04
CA VAL A 222 -9.65 7.53 12.25
C VAL A 222 -10.81 8.39 11.75
N ASP A 223 -10.84 9.67 12.08
CA ASP A 223 -11.88 10.59 11.61
C ASP A 223 -11.84 10.78 10.09
N LEU A 224 -10.64 10.79 9.51
CA LEU A 224 -10.52 10.82 8.07
C LEU A 224 -11.05 9.54 7.42
N GLY A 225 -10.74 8.38 7.99
CA GLY A 225 -11.32 7.09 7.58
C GLY A 225 -12.83 7.05 7.72
N ARG A 226 -13.40 7.64 8.79
CA ARG A 226 -14.86 7.79 8.97
C ARG A 226 -15.48 8.64 7.86
N ASN A 227 -14.85 9.74 7.49
CA ASN A 227 -15.31 10.59 6.39
C ASN A 227 -15.31 9.83 5.07
N ASP A 228 -14.24 9.10 4.76
CA ASP A 228 -14.14 8.33 3.51
C ASP A 228 -15.17 7.21 3.41
N VAL A 229 -15.30 6.44 4.48
CA VAL A 229 -16.31 5.37 4.57
C VAL A 229 -17.70 5.98 4.50
N GLY A 230 -17.94 7.11 5.16
CA GLY A 230 -19.23 7.81 5.20
C GLY A 230 -19.72 8.29 3.84
N LYS A 231 -18.84 8.77 2.95
CA LYS A 231 -19.21 9.21 1.58
C LYS A 231 -19.92 8.15 0.74
N VAL A 232 -19.67 6.87 1.04
CA VAL A 232 -20.16 5.73 0.25
C VAL A 232 -20.99 4.75 1.08
N SER A 233 -21.27 5.09 2.34
CA SER A 233 -22.04 4.24 3.26
C SER A 233 -23.47 4.75 3.45
N LYS A 234 -24.38 3.83 3.79
CA LYS A 234 -25.73 4.15 4.25
C LYS A 234 -25.64 5.02 5.53
N PRO A 235 -26.47 6.08 5.65
CA PRO A 235 -26.51 6.90 6.86
C PRO A 235 -26.74 6.05 8.12
N GLY A 236 -25.99 6.32 9.18
CA GLY A 236 -26.08 5.57 10.46
C GLY A 236 -25.31 4.25 10.52
N PHE A 237 -24.74 3.76 9.42
CA PHE A 237 -23.98 2.50 9.40
C PHE A 237 -22.47 2.67 9.61
N VAL A 238 -21.95 3.90 9.62
CA VAL A 238 -20.52 4.16 9.87
C VAL A 238 -20.21 3.96 11.35
N LYS A 239 -19.30 3.04 11.67
CA LYS A 239 -18.93 2.67 13.05
C LYS A 239 -17.42 2.56 13.19
N VAL A 240 -16.91 2.92 14.37
CA VAL A 240 -15.55 2.57 14.79
C VAL A 240 -15.65 1.31 15.63
N GLU A 241 -15.37 0.15 15.02
CA GLU A 241 -15.49 -1.16 15.68
C GLU A 241 -14.36 -1.43 16.67
N LYS A 242 -13.17 -0.88 16.39
CA LYS A 242 -11.99 -0.98 17.23
C LYS A 242 -11.28 0.36 17.22
N LEU A 243 -10.91 0.86 18.39
CA LEU A 243 -10.24 2.14 18.57
C LEU A 243 -8.94 1.92 19.34
N MET A 244 -7.84 2.40 18.75
CA MET A 244 -6.51 2.42 19.35
C MET A 244 -6.00 1.07 19.89
N ASN A 245 -6.22 -0.01 19.14
CA ASN A 245 -5.67 -1.32 19.45
C ASN A 245 -4.21 -1.42 18.96
N VAL A 246 -3.35 -2.10 19.70
CA VAL A 246 -1.98 -2.36 19.24
C VAL A 246 -1.92 -3.62 18.38
N GLU A 247 -1.44 -3.47 17.15
CA GLU A 247 -1.12 -4.57 16.24
C GLU A 247 0.39 -4.82 16.25
N ARG A 248 0.78 -6.08 16.50
CA ARG A 248 2.17 -6.50 16.58
C ARG A 248 2.59 -7.19 15.28
N TYR A 249 3.68 -6.71 14.70
CA TYR A 249 4.37 -7.31 13.57
C TYR A 249 5.72 -7.88 14.04
N SER A 250 6.51 -8.40 13.10
CA SER A 250 7.80 -9.04 13.40
C SER A 250 8.78 -8.13 14.14
N HIS A 251 8.91 -6.88 13.68
CA HIS A 251 9.92 -5.93 14.19
C HIS A 251 9.33 -4.68 14.84
N VAL A 252 8.07 -4.37 14.56
CA VAL A 252 7.38 -3.18 15.05
C VAL A 252 5.97 -3.51 15.55
N MET A 253 5.38 -2.56 16.27
CA MET A 253 3.97 -2.53 16.60
C MET A 253 3.37 -1.17 16.23
N HIS A 254 2.07 -1.16 15.91
CA HIS A 254 1.35 0.03 15.48
C HIS A 254 0.05 0.22 16.26
N ILE A 255 -0.36 1.49 16.44
CA ILE A 255 -1.73 1.81 16.84
C ILE A 255 -2.62 1.59 15.60
N SER A 256 -3.70 0.86 15.80
CA SER A 256 -4.63 0.48 14.75
C SER A 256 -6.06 0.80 15.17
N SER A 257 -6.91 1.06 14.20
CA SER A 257 -8.35 1.15 14.42
C SER A 257 -9.09 0.54 13.26
N THR A 258 -10.38 0.28 13.44
CA THR A 258 -11.22 -0.32 12.40
C THR A 258 -12.47 0.51 12.25
N VAL A 259 -12.59 1.17 11.10
CA VAL A 259 -13.78 1.91 10.69
C VAL A 259 -14.55 1.07 9.68
N THR A 260 -15.83 0.88 9.91
CA THR A 260 -16.70 0.09 9.04
C THR A 260 -17.94 0.86 8.63
N GLY A 261 -18.55 0.43 7.54
CA GLY A 261 -19.78 0.99 7.00
C GLY A 261 -20.50 0.00 6.09
N GLU A 262 -21.73 0.30 5.73
CA GLU A 262 -22.52 -0.49 4.77
C GLU A 262 -22.64 0.26 3.44
N LEU A 263 -22.12 -0.31 2.36
CA LEU A 263 -22.11 0.29 1.02
C LEU A 263 -23.53 0.56 0.51
N LEU A 264 -23.77 1.80 0.06
CA LEU A 264 -25.02 2.21 -0.60
C LEU A 264 -25.40 1.29 -1.77
N ASP A 265 -26.67 0.91 -1.87
CA ASP A 265 -27.13 -0.17 -2.76
C ASP A 265 -26.77 0.03 -4.23
N HIS A 266 -26.78 1.28 -4.70
CA HIS A 266 -26.44 1.68 -6.06
C HIS A 266 -24.94 1.88 -6.33
N LEU A 267 -24.08 1.75 -5.32
CA LEU A 267 -22.63 1.91 -5.43
C LEU A 267 -21.88 0.58 -5.51
N THR A 268 -20.69 0.65 -6.08
CA THR A 268 -19.78 -0.48 -6.30
C THR A 268 -18.49 -0.33 -5.49
N SER A 269 -17.64 -1.37 -5.50
CA SER A 269 -16.31 -1.28 -4.89
C SER A 269 -15.40 -0.24 -5.55
N TRP A 270 -15.65 0.12 -6.82
CA TRP A 270 -14.94 1.19 -7.51
C TRP A 270 -15.26 2.57 -6.92
N ASP A 271 -16.50 2.78 -6.49
CA ASP A 271 -16.89 4.02 -5.80
C ASP A 271 -16.23 4.13 -4.43
N VAL A 272 -16.14 3.00 -3.71
CA VAL A 272 -15.42 2.92 -2.43
C VAL A 272 -13.94 3.23 -2.61
N LEU A 273 -13.32 2.64 -3.64
CA LEU A 273 -11.93 2.93 -3.99
C LEU A 273 -11.73 4.41 -4.28
N ARG A 274 -12.55 5.00 -5.15
CA ARG A 274 -12.49 6.43 -5.49
C ARG A 274 -12.63 7.32 -4.25
N ALA A 275 -13.50 6.96 -3.31
CA ALA A 275 -13.70 7.72 -2.08
C ALA A 275 -12.53 7.60 -1.08
N ALA A 276 -11.87 6.44 -1.04
CA ALA A 276 -10.74 6.18 -0.15
C ALA A 276 -9.44 6.85 -0.62
N LEU A 277 -9.27 7.07 -1.93
CA LEU A 277 -8.06 7.66 -2.52
C LEU A 277 -8.06 9.20 -2.42
N PRO A 278 -6.93 9.85 -2.08
CA PRO A 278 -5.71 9.27 -1.51
C PRO A 278 -5.90 8.92 -0.03
N VAL A 279 -5.07 8.03 0.53
CA VAL A 279 -5.18 7.65 1.95
C VAL A 279 -4.70 8.79 2.82
N GLY A 280 -5.33 8.96 3.99
CA GLY A 280 -4.85 9.91 4.99
C GLY A 280 -3.40 9.68 5.40
N THR A 281 -3.01 8.43 5.61
CA THR A 281 -1.71 8.01 6.13
C THR A 281 -0.53 8.32 5.20
N VAL A 282 -0.79 8.73 3.96
CA VAL A 282 0.20 9.03 2.91
C VAL A 282 0.01 10.42 2.29
N SER A 283 -1.06 11.13 2.62
CA SER A 283 -1.32 12.48 2.14
C SER A 283 -1.20 13.48 3.28
N GLY A 284 -2.00 13.28 4.33
CA GLY A 284 -2.16 14.20 5.45
C GLY A 284 -3.63 14.57 5.69
N ALA A 285 -3.82 15.58 6.52
CA ALA A 285 -5.13 16.11 6.89
C ALA A 285 -5.09 17.64 6.83
N PRO A 286 -5.99 18.29 6.07
CA PRO A 286 -6.97 17.72 5.14
C PRO A 286 -6.33 17.01 3.93
N LYS A 287 -6.98 15.95 3.41
CA LYS A 287 -6.47 15.14 2.27
C LYS A 287 -6.11 15.94 1.03
N VAL A 288 -6.92 16.96 0.74
CA VAL A 288 -6.71 17.82 -0.41
C VAL A 288 -6.36 19.19 0.12
N SER A 289 -5.07 19.48 0.12
CA SER A 289 -4.52 20.77 0.56
C SER A 289 -3.73 21.40 -0.57
N ARG A 290 -3.92 22.71 -0.75
CA ARG A 290 -3.07 23.51 -1.64
C ARG A 290 -1.64 23.64 -1.12
N VAL A 291 -1.41 23.37 0.17
CA VAL A 291 -0.08 23.36 0.78
C VAL A 291 0.81 22.32 0.11
N LYS A 292 0.28 21.12 -0.19
CA LYS A 292 1.08 20.09 -0.87
C LYS A 292 1.52 20.55 -2.27
N ASP A 293 0.61 21.12 -3.03
CA ASP A 293 0.90 21.72 -4.35
C ASP A 293 1.87 22.89 -4.26
N ALA A 294 1.74 23.75 -3.23
CA ALA A 294 2.66 24.88 -3.00
C ALA A 294 4.06 24.41 -2.61
N MET A 295 4.15 23.41 -1.73
CA MET A 295 5.40 22.79 -1.34
C MET A 295 6.07 22.07 -2.51
N SER A 296 5.31 21.39 -3.38
CA SER A 296 5.86 20.79 -4.61
C SER A 296 6.37 21.84 -5.62
N LYS A 297 5.97 23.11 -5.52
CA LYS A 297 6.59 24.19 -6.32
C LYS A 297 7.92 24.65 -5.72
N ASN A 298 7.99 24.77 -4.40
CA ASN A 298 9.21 25.17 -3.69
C ASN A 298 10.26 24.05 -3.69
N PHE A 299 9.79 22.80 -3.68
CA PHE A 299 10.61 21.59 -3.74
C PHE A 299 10.04 20.65 -4.81
N PRO A 300 10.36 20.87 -6.10
CA PRO A 300 9.92 20.00 -7.20
C PRO A 300 10.36 18.54 -7.03
N GLN A 301 11.37 18.31 -6.20
CA GLN A 301 11.90 17.01 -5.84
C GLN A 301 11.02 16.25 -4.82
N LEU A 302 10.13 16.95 -4.10
CA LEU A 302 9.12 16.32 -3.25
C LEU A 302 8.19 15.54 -4.15
N GLU A 303 8.14 14.23 -3.95
CA GLU A 303 7.20 13.43 -4.70
C GLU A 303 5.78 13.77 -4.26
N GLU A 304 4.99 14.34 -5.18
CA GLU A 304 3.61 13.91 -5.25
C GLU A 304 3.63 12.44 -5.60
N ILE A 305 2.95 11.63 -4.79
CA ILE A 305 3.07 10.18 -4.83
C ILE A 305 2.75 9.70 -6.24
N LYS A 306 3.83 9.43 -6.96
CA LYS A 306 3.96 8.78 -8.23
C LYS A 306 5.06 7.78 -7.95
N GLU A 307 4.82 6.51 -8.21
CA GLU A 307 5.78 5.44 -7.95
C GLU A 307 6.18 4.84 -9.29
N SER A 308 7.47 4.94 -9.62
CA SER A 308 8.03 4.20 -10.74
C SER A 308 9.55 4.25 -10.80
N VAL A 309 10.05 3.49 -11.77
CA VAL A 309 11.42 3.10 -12.02
C VAL A 309 11.92 3.85 -13.28
N PRO A 310 13.18 4.33 -13.32
CA PRO A 310 13.78 4.89 -14.54
C PRO A 310 13.79 3.87 -15.70
N SER A 311 13.83 4.33 -16.95
CA SER A 311 13.84 3.51 -18.17
C SER A 311 14.89 2.38 -18.21
N ASP A 312 15.97 2.53 -17.44
CA ASP A 312 17.07 1.56 -17.39
C ASP A 312 16.98 0.56 -16.22
N THR A 313 16.03 0.76 -15.30
CA THR A 313 15.87 -0.09 -14.11
C THR A 313 14.64 -0.99 -14.30
N ARG A 314 14.80 -2.30 -14.11
CA ARG A 314 13.73 -3.29 -14.34
C ARG A 314 12.92 -3.64 -13.08
N LEU A 315 13.21 -2.99 -11.95
CA LEU A 315 12.71 -3.38 -10.63
C LEU A 315 12.38 -2.17 -9.74
N CYS A 316 11.12 -2.08 -9.31
CA CYS A 316 10.67 -1.21 -8.25
C CYS A 316 10.66 -2.00 -6.94
N ILE A 317 11.59 -1.69 -6.03
CA ILE A 317 11.60 -2.26 -4.68
C ILE A 317 10.88 -1.29 -3.75
N CYS A 318 9.68 -1.65 -3.33
CA CYS A 318 8.92 -0.89 -2.35
C CYS A 318 9.24 -1.43 -0.95
N CYS A 319 10.29 -0.89 -0.31
CA CYS A 319 10.70 -1.32 1.04
C CYS A 319 9.75 -0.87 2.16
N PHE A 320 8.80 0.02 1.89
CA PHE A 320 7.73 0.37 2.81
C PHE A 320 6.45 0.63 2.03
N GLY A 321 5.54 -0.35 2.06
CA GLY A 321 4.15 -0.16 1.70
C GLY A 321 3.88 0.23 0.24
N LEU A 322 3.61 -0.79 -0.59
CA LEU A 322 2.32 -0.80 -1.27
C LEU A 322 1.23 -0.85 -0.17
N ARG A 323 1.09 0.21 0.63
CA ARG A 323 -0.16 0.45 1.35
C ARG A 323 -1.17 0.40 0.22
N ASN A 324 -2.20 -0.43 0.29
CA ASN A 324 -3.44 -0.29 -0.52
C ASN A 324 -3.88 -1.36 -1.53
N LEU A 325 -3.24 -2.54 -1.64
CA LEU A 325 -3.77 -3.59 -2.54
C LEU A 325 -4.42 -4.80 -1.86
N GLY A 326 -4.55 -4.76 -0.53
CA GLY A 326 -5.21 -5.79 0.25
C GLY A 326 -6.73 -5.82 0.15
N ALA A 327 -7.23 -6.47 -0.92
CA ALA A 327 -8.61 -6.99 -1.07
C ALA A 327 -9.73 -5.96 -1.31
N ILE A 328 -9.81 -5.41 -2.53
CA ILE A 328 -10.99 -4.65 -2.98
C ILE A 328 -12.13 -5.58 -3.47
N PHE A 329 -11.83 -6.85 -3.78
CA PHE A 329 -12.85 -7.76 -4.33
C PHE A 329 -12.97 -9.05 -3.51
N SER A 330 -14.02 -9.14 -2.70
CA SER A 330 -14.57 -10.42 -2.25
C SER A 330 -16.04 -10.51 -2.65
N GLY A 331 -16.25 -10.70 -3.94
CA GLY A 331 -17.55 -10.85 -4.57
C GLY A 331 -17.44 -11.72 -5.82
N TRP A 332 -17.38 -13.03 -5.63
CA TRP A 332 -17.17 -14.05 -6.67
C TRP A 332 -18.27 -14.15 -7.76
N LYS A 333 -19.32 -13.33 -7.72
CA LYS A 333 -20.55 -13.70 -8.41
C LYS A 333 -20.69 -13.28 -9.88
N ARG A 334 -19.95 -12.32 -10.45
CA ARG A 334 -20.18 -11.93 -11.88
C ARG A 334 -19.02 -11.35 -12.69
N THR A 335 -17.88 -11.04 -12.10
CA THR A 335 -16.76 -10.41 -12.82
C THR A 335 -15.48 -11.10 -12.39
N GLY A 336 -14.63 -11.50 -13.34
CA GLY A 336 -13.41 -12.29 -13.12
C GLY A 336 -12.45 -11.73 -12.06
N MET A 337 -11.37 -12.44 -11.79
CA MET A 337 -10.42 -12.00 -10.77
C MET A 337 -9.57 -10.82 -11.29
N PHE A 338 -9.70 -9.67 -10.64
CA PHE A 338 -8.90 -8.49 -10.94
C PHE A 338 -7.70 -8.44 -10.00
N VAL A 339 -6.49 -8.37 -10.55
CA VAL A 339 -5.36 -7.78 -9.82
C VAL A 339 -5.25 -6.35 -10.35
N MET A 340 -5.58 -5.42 -9.48
CA MET A 340 -5.41 -4.01 -9.74
C MET A 340 -4.07 -3.59 -9.15
N VAL A 341 -3.30 -2.80 -9.89
CA VAL A 341 -2.32 -1.90 -9.31
C VAL A 341 -2.76 -0.49 -9.64
N LEU A 342 -3.20 0.19 -8.60
CA LEU A 342 -3.28 1.64 -8.62
C LEU A 342 -1.90 2.18 -8.29
N GLU A 343 -1.51 3.27 -8.96
CA GLU A 343 -0.50 4.16 -8.41
C GLU A 343 -0.99 4.65 -7.05
N SER A 344 -0.49 4.03 -5.98
CA SER A 344 -0.91 4.30 -4.60
C SER A 344 0.07 3.68 -3.61
N PHE A 345 1.11 4.43 -3.24
CA PHE A 345 1.24 5.14 -1.97
C PHE A 345 2.23 4.55 -0.94
N ILE A 346 3.52 4.76 -1.20
CA ILE A 346 4.67 4.56 -0.29
C ILE A 346 4.91 5.83 0.53
N LEU A 347 4.94 5.70 1.86
CA LEU A 347 5.65 6.64 2.72
C LEU A 347 5.87 6.14 4.16
N GLY A 348 7.11 6.29 4.65
CA GLY A 348 7.41 6.54 6.06
C GLY A 348 8.04 5.40 6.88
N LEU A 349 9.36 5.41 7.01
CA LEU A 349 10.12 5.12 8.25
C LEU A 349 11.61 5.47 8.07
N LEU A 350 11.93 6.77 8.10
CA LEU A 350 13.25 7.31 8.47
C LEU A 350 13.03 8.68 9.11
N ALA A 351 12.33 8.70 10.25
CA ALA A 351 12.27 9.87 11.12
C ALA A 351 11.92 9.45 12.55
N HIS A 352 12.72 8.53 13.12
CA HIS A 352 12.70 8.32 14.56
C HIS A 352 14.12 7.98 15.04
N GLU A 353 15.04 8.92 14.83
CA GLU A 353 16.28 9.01 15.63
C GLU A 353 16.96 10.39 15.64
N GLN A 354 16.32 11.44 15.09
CA GLN A 354 16.78 12.81 15.29
C GLN A 354 15.58 13.74 15.42
N LEU A 355 15.07 13.94 16.64
CA LEU A 355 14.33 15.13 17.07
C LEU A 355 14.02 15.04 18.59
N ASN A 356 15.08 14.96 19.40
CA ASN A 356 15.03 15.50 20.77
C ASN A 356 15.33 16.99 20.66
N LEU A 357 14.34 17.79 20.30
CA LEU A 357 14.38 19.26 20.31
C LEU A 357 12.99 19.84 20.62
N PHE A 358 12.22 19.14 21.45
CA PHE A 358 10.96 19.66 22.02
C PHE A 358 11.10 20.17 23.45
N ASP A 359 12.31 20.15 24.01
CA ASP A 359 12.66 20.91 25.22
C ASP A 359 13.51 22.12 24.82
N MET A 360 12.84 23.19 24.38
CA MET A 360 13.21 24.60 24.60
C MET A 360 12.07 25.52 24.18
#